data_AF-A0A7W6D8I2-F1
#
_entry.id   AF-A0A7W6D8I2-F1
#
_cell.length_a   1.000
_cell.length_b   1.000
_cell.length_c   1.000
_cell.angle_alpha   90.00
_cell.angle_beta   90.00
_cell.angle_gamma   90.00
#
_symmetry.space_group_name_H-M   'P 1'
#
loop_
_entity.id
_entity.type
_entity.pdbx_description
1 polymer ?
#
loop_
_entity_poly.entity_id
_entity_poly.type
_entity_poly.pdbx_seq_one_letter_code
_entity_poly.pdbx_strand_id
1 'polypeptide(L)'
;MTPLLAVFLVLAGLATALFIAGYVRGAKVALASYDDDTVEVDDSGDIKTYWWAIAIAVVGAGAIIALEGVHPLFIYAGPLLALVTAGGIGLAFFVDEYSKPKA
;
A
#
# COMPACT_ATOMS: atom_id res chain seq x y z
N MET A 1 22.26 19.35 2.65
CA MET A 1 20.95 18.70 2.45
C MET A 1 19.88 19.75 2.61
N THR A 2 18.94 19.88 1.67
CA THR A 2 17.80 20.79 1.86
C THR A 2 16.87 20.21 2.93
N PRO A 3 16.24 21.05 3.79
CA PRO A 3 15.35 20.56 4.85
C PRO A 3 14.19 19.71 4.30
N LEU A 4 13.70 20.04 3.11
CA LEU A 4 12.66 19.26 2.41
C LEU A 4 13.12 17.84 2.05
N LEU A 5 14.35 17.69 1.55
CA LEU A 5 14.91 16.37 1.22
C LEU A 5 15.03 15.50 2.48
N ALA A 6 15.44 16.08 3.60
CA ALA A 6 15.53 15.36 4.87
C ALA A 6 14.16 14.84 5.33
N VAL A 7 13.10 15.64 5.18
CA VAL A 7 11.72 15.21 5.49
C VAL A 7 11.30 14.04 4.61
N PHE A 8 11.50 14.11 3.29
CA PHE A 8 11.16 13.00 2.39
C PHE A 8 11.94 11.72 2.72
N LEU A 9 13.22 11.83 3.06
CA LEU A 9 14.03 10.68 3.44
C LEU A 9 13.56 10.03 4.74
N VAL A 10 13.22 10.82 5.75
CA VAL A 10 12.69 10.31 7.02
C VAL A 10 11.34 9.62 6.78
N LEU A 11 10.43 10.27 6.05
CA LEU A 11 9.13 9.68 5.72
C LEU A 11 9.28 8.40 4.89
N ALA A 12 10.21 8.37 3.94
CA ALA A 12 10.51 7.19 3.14
C ALA A 12 11.05 6.04 3.99
N GLY A 13 11.96 6.33 4.91
CA GLY A 13 12.46 5.35 5.86
C GLY A 13 11.34 4.77 6.72
N LEU A 14 10.46 5.62 7.27
CA LEU A 14 9.33 5.18 8.08
C LEU A 14 8.30 4.37 7.29
N ALA A 15 7.91 4.84 6.10
CA ALA A 15 6.97 4.12 5.23
C ALA A 15 7.52 2.76 4.80
N THR A 16 8.81 2.70 4.47
CA THR A 16 9.49 1.44 4.11
C THR A 16 9.53 0.49 5.29
N ALA A 17 9.87 0.98 6.49
CA ALA A 17 9.87 0.15 7.70
C ALA A 17 8.47 -0.40 8.03
N LEU A 18 7.44 0.43 7.91
CA LEU A 18 6.04 0.04 8.08
C LEU A 18 5.62 -1.03 7.06
N PHE A 19 5.97 -0.84 5.80
CA PHE A 19 5.70 -1.80 4.73
C PHE A 19 6.36 -3.15 4.99
N ILE A 20 7.66 -3.15 5.34
CA ILE A 20 8.40 -4.38 5.65
C ILE A 20 7.80 -5.08 6.88
N ALA A 21 7.49 -4.33 7.94
CA ALA A 21 6.91 -4.89 9.15
C ALA A 21 5.53 -5.51 8.89
N GLY A 22 4.67 -4.83 8.11
CA GLY A 22 3.37 -5.33 7.67
C GLY A 22 3.51 -6.59 6.83
N TYR A 23 4.37 -6.56 5.81
CA TYR A 23 4.61 -7.70 4.93
C TYR A 23 5.11 -8.93 5.69
N VAL A 24 6.10 -8.77 6.58
CA VAL A 24 6.63 -9.88 7.38
C VAL A 24 5.56 -10.45 8.32
N ARG A 25 4.71 -9.60 8.91
CA ARG A 25 3.57 -10.07 9.72
C ARG A 25 2.56 -10.84 8.86
N GLY A 26 2.14 -10.28 7.73
CA GLY A 26 1.19 -10.91 6.81
C GLY A 26 1.70 -12.27 6.32
N ALA A 27 2.97 -12.34 5.90
CA ALA A 27 3.60 -13.59 5.48
C ALA A 27 3.64 -14.63 6.61
N LYS A 28 3.95 -14.23 7.85
CA LYS A 28 3.92 -15.14 9.00
C LYS A 28 2.52 -15.67 9.30
N VAL A 29 1.49 -14.82 9.23
CA VAL A 29 0.10 -15.22 9.43
C VAL A 29 -0.33 -16.20 8.33
N ALA A 30 -0.07 -15.87 7.07
CA ALA A 30 -0.40 -16.74 5.95
C ALA A 30 0.29 -18.11 6.04
N LEU A 31 1.56 -18.15 6.44
CA LEU A 31 2.28 -19.41 6.67
C LEU A 31 1.75 -20.20 7.87
N ALA A 32 1.28 -19.52 8.93
CA ALA A 32 0.68 -20.19 10.09
C ALA A 32 -0.72 -20.78 9.78
N SER A 33 -1.46 -20.13 8.87
CA SER A 33 -2.78 -20.59 8.40
C SER A 33 -2.69 -21.66 7.31
N TYR A 34 -1.50 -22.03 6.84
CA TYR A 34 -1.30 -23.00 5.77
C TYR A 34 -1.77 -24.42 6.13
N ASP A 35 -1.78 -24.78 7.41
CA ASP A 35 -2.23 -26.09 7.91
C ASP A 35 -3.73 -26.12 8.29
N ASP A 36 -4.46 -25.02 8.08
CA ASP A 36 -5.88 -24.91 8.45
C ASP A 36 -6.79 -24.96 7.21
N ASP A 37 -7.26 -26.17 6.88
CA ASP A 37 -8.19 -26.45 5.76
C ASP A 37 -9.57 -25.74 5.90
N THR A 38 -9.82 -25.02 7.00
CA THR A 38 -11.07 -24.27 7.21
C THR A 38 -11.06 -22.85 6.62
N VAL A 39 -9.90 -22.36 6.16
CA VAL A 39 -9.77 -21.04 5.54
C VAL A 39 -10.09 -21.14 4.05
N GLU A 40 -11.37 -20.98 3.69
CA GLU A 40 -11.76 -20.79 2.30
C GLU A 40 -11.20 -19.46 1.77
N VAL A 41 -10.23 -19.55 0.86
CA VAL A 41 -9.78 -18.41 0.05
C VAL A 41 -10.87 -18.14 -1.00
N ASP A 42 -11.80 -17.24 -0.69
CA ASP A 42 -12.83 -16.82 -1.64
C ASP A 42 -12.24 -15.84 -2.68
N ASP A 43 -11.50 -16.38 -3.64
CA ASP A 43 -10.92 -15.64 -4.78
C ASP A 43 -11.98 -15.17 -5.80
N SER A 44 -13.24 -15.55 -5.64
CA SER A 44 -14.25 -15.44 -6.71
C SER A 44 -14.82 -14.02 -6.91
N GLY A 45 -14.64 -13.12 -5.94
CA GLY A 45 -15.20 -11.76 -5.94
C GLY A 45 -14.24 -10.62 -6.27
N ASP A 46 -12.93 -10.82 -6.15
CA ASP A 46 -11.98 -9.71 -5.96
C ASP A 46 -11.83 -8.77 -7.16
N ILE A 47 -11.78 -9.32 -8.38
CA ILE A 47 -11.59 -8.49 -9.59
C ILE A 47 -12.78 -7.53 -9.80
N LYS A 48 -14.01 -7.94 -9.45
CA LYS A 48 -15.20 -7.08 -9.52
C LYS A 48 -15.31 -6.12 -8.34
N THR A 49 -14.66 -6.40 -7.22
CA THR A 49 -14.69 -5.54 -6.03
C THR A 49 -13.68 -4.39 -6.14
N TYR A 50 -12.54 -4.61 -6.79
CA TYR A 50 -11.42 -3.66 -6.82
C TYR A 50 -11.21 -2.90 -8.14
N TRP A 51 -12.04 -3.12 -9.17
CA TRP A 51 -11.86 -2.45 -10.48
C TRP A 51 -11.83 -0.92 -10.39
N TRP A 52 -12.61 -0.33 -9.47
CA TRP A 52 -12.70 1.12 -9.30
C TRP A 52 -11.39 1.68 -8.72
N ALA A 53 -10.74 0.94 -7.82
CA ALA A 53 -9.45 1.33 -7.26
C ALA A 53 -8.35 1.31 -8.33
N ILE A 54 -8.37 0.30 -9.22
CA ILE A 54 -7.47 0.22 -10.38
C ILE A 54 -7.69 1.42 -11.31
N ALA A 55 -8.96 1.73 -11.63
CA ALA A 55 -9.29 2.87 -12.50
C ALA A 55 -8.80 4.21 -11.91
N ILE A 56 -9.02 4.44 -10.62
CA ILE A 56 -8.53 5.64 -9.92
C ILE A 56 -7.00 5.70 -9.94
N ALA A 57 -6.31 4.58 -9.72
CA ALA A 57 -4.85 4.54 -9.72
C ALA A 57 -4.28 4.92 -11.11
N VAL A 58 -4.84 4.37 -12.19
CA VAL A 58 -4.40 4.67 -13.57
C VAL A 58 -4.66 6.13 -13.92
N VAL A 59 -5.87 6.64 -13.64
CA VAL A 59 -6.22 8.04 -13.93
C VAL A 59 -5.38 8.99 -13.08
N GLY A 60 -5.19 8.68 -11.80
CA GLY A 60 -4.37 9.48 -10.88
C GLY A 60 -2.91 9.55 -11.31
N ALA A 61 -2.32 8.42 -11.70
CA ALA A 61 -0.95 8.38 -12.22
C ALA A 61 -0.81 9.22 -13.49
N GLY A 62 -1.74 9.08 -14.44
CA GLY A 62 -1.76 9.87 -15.67
C GLY A 62 -1.88 11.38 -15.41
N ALA A 63 -2.73 11.78 -14.47
CA ALA A 63 -2.90 13.17 -14.08
C ALA A 63 -1.62 13.76 -13.49
N ILE A 64 -0.90 13.00 -12.65
CA ILE A 64 0.33 13.47 -12.02
C ILE A 64 1.45 13.66 -13.03
N ILE A 65 1.60 12.71 -13.95
CA ILE A 65 2.56 12.81 -15.05
C ILE A 65 2.24 14.02 -15.93
N ALA A 66 0.97 14.23 -16.26
CA ALA A 66 0.55 15.39 -17.06
C ALA A 66 0.83 16.73 -16.34
N LEU A 67 0.64 16.78 -15.03
CA LEU A 67 0.86 17.98 -14.21
C LEU A 67 2.35 18.30 -14.00
N GLU A 68 3.23 17.31 -14.11
CA GLU A 68 4.69 17.52 -14.00
C GLU A 68 5.20 18.54 -15.04
N GLY A 69 4.60 18.57 -16.23
CA GLY A 69 4.92 19.54 -17.28
C GLY A 69 4.34 20.94 -17.07
N VAL A 70 3.46 21.14 -16.08
CA VAL A 70 2.76 22.42 -15.85
C VAL A 70 3.42 23.25 -14.75
N HIS A 71 3.83 22.61 -13.65
CA HIS A 71 4.43 23.32 -12.52
C HIS A 71 5.49 22.47 -11.80
N PRO A 72 6.65 23.03 -11.44
CA PRO A 72 7.76 22.27 -10.83
C PRO A 72 7.43 21.63 -9.48
N LEU A 73 6.36 22.07 -8.78
CA LEU A 73 5.92 21.43 -7.54
C LEU A 73 5.40 20.01 -7.74
N PHE A 74 4.90 19.66 -8.94
CA PHE A 74 4.33 18.34 -9.19
C PHE A 74 5.38 17.23 -9.25
N ILE A 75 6.68 17.57 -9.31
CA ILE A 75 7.77 16.59 -9.18
C ILE A 75 7.73 15.84 -7.84
N TYR A 76 7.13 16.46 -6.81
CA TYR A 76 6.99 15.85 -5.48
C TYR A 76 5.74 14.95 -5.36
N ALA A 77 4.81 15.00 -6.31
CA ALA A 77 3.58 14.22 -6.25
C ALA A 77 3.85 12.71 -6.35
N GLY A 78 4.77 12.30 -7.22
CA GLY A 78 5.19 10.90 -7.34
C GLY A 78 5.78 10.32 -6.05
N PRO A 79 6.84 10.95 -5.47
CA PRO A 79 7.37 10.56 -4.17
C PRO A 79 6.32 10.54 -3.06
N LEU A 80 5.44 11.54 -2.99
CA LEU A 80 4.39 11.60 -1.98
C LEU A 80 3.40 10.43 -2.12
N LEU A 81 3.02 10.07 -3.35
CA LEU A 81 2.17 8.90 -3.60
C LEU A 81 2.83 7.59 -3.22
N ALA A 82 4.12 7.43 -3.51
CA ALA A 82 4.87 6.25 -3.11
C ALA A 82 4.87 6.08 -1.58
N LEU A 83 5.06 7.18 -0.83
CA LEU A 83 5.00 7.18 0.63
C LEU A 83 3.62 6.76 1.16
N VAL A 84 2.56 7.38 0.64
CA VAL A 84 1.19 7.08 1.05
C VAL A 84 0.82 5.64 0.72
N THR A 85 1.24 5.14 -0.44
CA THR A 85 0.96 3.76 -0.89
C THR A 85 1.70 2.75 -0.02
N ALA A 86 3.00 2.93 0.19
CA ALA A 86 3.81 2.04 1.02
C ALA A 86 3.32 2.02 2.48
N GLY A 87 3.01 3.20 3.05
CA GLY A 87 2.44 3.32 4.38
C GLY A 87 1.05 2.69 4.49
N GLY A 88 0.18 2.94 3.51
CA GLY A 88 -1.18 2.42 3.47
C GLY A 88 -1.22 0.90 3.35
N ILE A 89 -0.47 0.32 2.42
CA ILE A 89 -0.37 -1.15 2.27
C ILE A 89 0.28 -1.76 3.51
N GLY A 90 1.35 -1.15 4.03
CA GLY A 90 1.99 -1.60 5.28
C GLY A 90 1.00 -1.67 6.44
N LEU A 91 0.19 -0.62 6.64
CA LEU A 91 -0.85 -0.57 7.67
C LEU A 91 -1.99 -1.56 7.41
N ALA A 92 -2.36 -1.82 6.16
CA ALA A 92 -3.44 -2.76 5.83
C ALA A 92 -3.15 -4.16 6.40
N PHE A 93 -1.90 -4.63 6.34
CA PHE A 93 -1.48 -5.90 6.97
C PHE A 93 -1.62 -5.95 8.50
N PHE A 94 -1.78 -4.80 9.18
CA PHE A 94 -2.05 -4.75 10.63
C PHE A 94 -3.54 -4.69 10.94
N VAL A 95 -4.35 -4.17 10.03
CA VAL A 95 -5.81 -4.02 10.17
C VAL A 95 -6.55 -5.27 9.70
N ASP A 96 -5.95 -6.05 8.80
CA ASP A 96 -6.57 -7.27 8.28
C ASP A 96 -6.84 -8.27 9.42
N GLU A 97 -8.12 -8.50 9.70
CA GLU A 97 -8.61 -9.43 10.72
C GLU A 97 -8.56 -10.87 10.19
N TYR A 98 -7.40 -11.36 9.74
CA TYR A 98 -7.18 -12.81 9.54
C TYR A 98 -7.17 -13.59 10.87
N SER A 99 -7.43 -12.93 12.01
CA SER A 99 -7.34 -13.50 13.36
C SER A 99 -8.69 -13.57 14.11
N LYS A 100 -9.83 -13.57 13.42
CA LYS A 100 -11.08 -13.99 14.07
C LYS A 100 -11.60 -15.26 13.41
N PRO A 101 -11.63 -16.41 14.12
CA PRO A 101 -12.42 -17.53 13.66
C PRO A 101 -13.86 -17.03 13.51
N LYS A 102 -14.48 -17.29 12.36
CA LYS A 102 -15.93 -17.11 12.22
C LYS A 102 -16.58 -18.02 13.26
N ALA A 103 -17.29 -17.42 14.21
CA ALA A 103 -18.09 -18.12 15.21
C ALA A 103 -19.30 -18.82 14.57
#